data_AF-V2XEI4-F1
#
_entry.id   AF-V2XEI4-F1
#
_cell.length_a   1.000
_cell.length_b   1.000
_cell.length_c   1.000
_cell.angle_alpha   90.00
_cell.angle_beta   90.00
_cell.angle_gamma   90.00
#
_symmetry.space_group_name_H-M   'P 1'
#
loop_
_entity.id
_entity.type
_entity.pdbx_description
1 polymer ?
#
loop_
_entity_poly.entity_id
_entity_poly.type
_entity_poly.pdbx_seq_one_letter_code
_entity_poly.pdbx_strand_id
1 'polypeptide(L)'
;MSDCVRYNAIDPDIAGPGVRTSFYVQAFILVFLVDRSWEDAPITLWTFIAMSFGLTVASIVNRDHINLLEALAVSNLVWLANIGIFIALASYSRQKANSRKAKVERPSFDYGVKFGAIAQTLLTMSLTVYLWTRIDTFGLKECPIGVENPRKSIHYVFFVGAVPVLGAGKVAGLICSSIATAIYVIVSLRELYAFYRCRNGIRRKVDDSREKCPSPTTQPPTPLPSPLPSPLPSPLPSPLPSSLHVRGTSNTSLLPNQLSTSNSRGSGEAPPTTIQGKASRRPKRRRWSSDLDPMTIGISICHVAVWVYLVVSNEQLLTVNGADDGNVIGFGQIVALIQKIIGQEDQS
;
A
#
# COMPACT_ATOMS: atom_id res chain seq x y z
N MET A 1 16.18 -14.84 -38.66
CA MET A 1 14.74 -14.67 -38.98
C MET A 1 13.80 -15.04 -37.84
N SER A 2 14.27 -15.69 -36.77
CA SER A 2 13.46 -16.11 -35.61
C SER A 2 13.11 -15.01 -34.60
N ASP A 3 13.82 -13.88 -34.59
CA ASP A 3 13.78 -12.98 -33.42
C ASP A 3 12.60 -11.98 -33.46
N CYS A 4 12.03 -11.66 -34.63
CA CYS A 4 10.81 -10.84 -34.70
C CYS A 4 9.53 -11.59 -34.30
N VAL A 5 9.55 -12.93 -34.27
CA VAL A 5 8.37 -13.76 -33.90
C VAL A 5 8.10 -13.68 -32.39
N ARG A 6 9.08 -13.29 -31.57
CA ARG A 6 8.91 -13.17 -30.10
C ARG A 6 8.30 -11.85 -29.63
N TYR A 7 7.77 -11.03 -30.52
CA TYR A 7 7.16 -9.75 -30.14
C TYR A 7 5.93 -9.90 -29.22
N ASN A 8 5.25 -11.04 -29.28
CA ASN A 8 4.09 -11.35 -28.45
C ASN A 8 4.44 -12.12 -27.17
N ALA A 9 5.70 -12.56 -27.03
CA ALA A 9 6.13 -13.24 -25.82
C ALA A 9 6.21 -12.24 -24.67
N ILE A 10 5.48 -12.50 -23.60
CA ILE A 10 5.52 -11.72 -22.37
C ILE A 10 6.55 -12.35 -21.45
N ASP A 11 7.43 -11.53 -20.87
CA ASP A 11 8.31 -12.02 -19.82
C ASP A 11 7.47 -12.44 -18.61
N PRO A 12 7.48 -13.74 -18.23
CA PRO A 12 6.68 -14.23 -17.12
C PRO A 12 7.07 -13.59 -15.78
N ASP A 13 8.29 -13.08 -15.65
CA ASP A 13 8.79 -12.49 -14.41
C ASP A 13 8.33 -11.04 -14.21
N ILE A 14 7.94 -10.34 -15.29
CA ILE A 14 7.54 -8.92 -15.24
C ILE A 14 6.02 -8.77 -15.33
N ALA A 15 5.38 -9.42 -16.31
CA ALA A 15 3.94 -9.32 -16.55
C ALA A 15 3.26 -10.68 -16.72
N GLY A 16 3.92 -11.75 -16.26
CA GLY A 16 3.36 -13.09 -16.26
C GLY A 16 2.09 -13.21 -15.41
N PRO A 17 1.31 -14.29 -15.63
CA PRO A 17 0.01 -14.48 -14.98
C PRO A 17 0.11 -14.48 -13.45
N GLY A 18 1.22 -14.98 -12.88
CA GLY A 18 1.47 -14.96 -11.44
C GLY A 18 1.63 -13.53 -10.88
N VAL A 19 2.40 -12.68 -11.56
CA VAL A 19 2.59 -11.27 -11.17
C VAL A 19 1.27 -10.51 -11.29
N ARG A 20 0.54 -10.69 -12.39
CA ARG A 20 -0.75 -10.02 -12.58
C ARG A 20 -1.77 -10.44 -11.52
N THR A 21 -1.93 -11.75 -11.31
CA THR A 21 -2.89 -12.30 -10.34
C THR A 21 -2.56 -11.85 -8.93
N SER A 22 -1.29 -11.83 -8.54
CA SER A 22 -0.88 -11.35 -7.22
C SER A 22 -1.21 -9.87 -7.04
N PHE A 23 -0.96 -9.03 -8.06
CA PHE A 23 -1.36 -7.63 -8.05
C PHE A 23 -2.88 -7.45 -7.95
N TYR A 24 -3.67 -8.23 -8.68
CA TYR A 24 -5.13 -8.17 -8.65
C TYR A 24 -5.69 -8.50 -7.26
N VAL A 25 -5.25 -9.63 -6.72
CA VAL A 25 -5.66 -10.11 -5.40
C VAL A 25 -5.18 -9.14 -4.32
N GLN A 26 -3.95 -8.64 -4.42
CA GLN A 26 -3.43 -7.71 -3.44
C GLN A 26 -4.14 -6.36 -3.46
N ALA A 27 -4.40 -5.80 -4.65
CA ALA A 27 -5.15 -4.55 -4.77
C ALA A 27 -6.56 -4.67 -4.18
N PHE A 28 -7.21 -5.82 -4.40
CA PHE A 28 -8.52 -6.13 -3.86
C PHE A 28 -8.46 -6.26 -2.33
N ILE A 29 -7.60 -7.16 -1.81
CA ILE A 29 -7.47 -7.42 -0.37
C ILE A 29 -7.09 -6.15 0.39
N LEU A 30 -6.23 -5.28 -0.17
CA LEU A 30 -5.86 -4.03 0.46
C LEU A 30 -7.08 -3.18 0.83
N VAL A 31 -8.03 -3.01 -0.09
CA VAL A 31 -9.22 -2.18 0.15
C VAL A 31 -10.10 -2.78 1.24
N PHE A 32 -10.26 -4.11 1.26
CA PHE A 32 -11.02 -4.80 2.31
C PHE A 32 -10.31 -4.78 3.67
N LEU A 33 -9.00 -5.02 3.70
CA LEU A 33 -8.20 -4.96 4.93
C LEU A 33 -8.23 -3.58 5.55
N VAL A 34 -8.13 -2.53 4.74
CA VAL A 34 -8.18 -1.15 5.26
C VAL A 34 -9.56 -0.81 5.81
N ASP A 35 -10.62 -1.40 5.27
CA ASP A 35 -11.97 -1.26 5.84
C ASP A 35 -12.20 -2.12 7.09
N ARG A 36 -11.41 -3.16 7.33
CA ARG A 36 -11.57 -4.04 8.51
C ARG A 36 -10.61 -3.75 9.66
N SER A 37 -9.33 -3.52 9.35
CA SER A 37 -8.26 -3.24 10.31
C SER A 37 -7.53 -1.95 9.95
N TRP A 38 -8.05 -0.81 10.41
CA TRP A 38 -7.38 0.48 10.25
C TRP A 38 -6.06 0.57 11.04
N GLU A 39 -5.88 -0.29 12.07
CA GLU A 39 -4.65 -0.33 12.88
C GLU A 39 -3.50 -0.95 12.10
N ASP A 40 -3.76 -2.00 11.32
CA ASP A 40 -2.75 -2.68 10.48
C ASP A 40 -2.67 -2.12 9.05
N ALA A 41 -3.65 -1.31 8.65
CA ALA A 41 -3.74 -0.67 7.34
C ALA A 41 -2.45 0.07 6.91
N PRO A 42 -1.75 0.83 7.77
CA PRO A 42 -0.55 1.56 7.36
C PRO A 42 0.57 0.66 6.82
N ILE A 43 0.79 -0.49 7.45
CA ILE A 43 1.86 -1.43 7.05
C ILE A 43 1.50 -2.03 5.69
N THR A 44 0.26 -2.52 5.56
CA THR A 44 -0.24 -3.10 4.30
C THR A 44 -0.20 -2.10 3.15
N LEU A 45 -0.58 -0.84 3.42
CA LEU A 45 -0.53 0.23 2.44
C LEU A 45 0.91 0.52 1.99
N TRP A 46 1.86 0.62 2.93
CA TRP A 46 3.28 0.84 2.61
C TRP A 46 3.86 -0.29 1.77
N THR A 47 3.55 -1.54 2.12
CA THR A 47 3.98 -2.71 1.35
C THR A 47 3.45 -2.67 -0.07
N PHE A 48 2.18 -2.31 -0.27
CA PHE A 48 1.59 -2.19 -1.61
C PHE A 48 2.13 -0.99 -2.41
N ILE A 49 2.34 0.15 -1.75
CA ILE A 49 3.01 1.33 -2.32
C ILE A 49 4.42 0.95 -2.79
N ALA A 50 5.19 0.24 -1.97
CA ALA A 50 6.55 -0.18 -2.31
C ALA A 50 6.58 -1.14 -3.50
N MET A 51 5.67 -2.12 -3.56
CA MET A 51 5.62 -3.06 -4.69
C MET A 51 5.17 -2.40 -6.00
N SER A 52 4.12 -1.56 -5.96
CA SER A 52 3.70 -0.83 -7.16
C SER A 52 4.78 0.14 -7.65
N PHE A 53 5.50 0.80 -6.74
CA PHE A 53 6.67 1.61 -7.06
C PHE A 53 7.81 0.78 -7.64
N GLY A 54 8.12 -0.39 -7.05
CA GLY A 54 9.15 -1.31 -7.53
C GLY A 54 8.88 -1.80 -8.95
N LEU A 55 7.65 -2.24 -9.24
CA LEU A 55 7.20 -2.65 -10.58
C LEU A 55 7.37 -1.51 -11.59
N THR A 56 6.99 -0.32 -11.17
CA THR A 56 7.07 0.90 -11.98
C THR A 56 8.52 1.26 -12.34
N VAL A 57 9.43 1.22 -11.35
CA VAL A 57 10.86 1.48 -11.56
C VAL A 57 11.49 0.39 -12.42
N ALA A 58 11.16 -0.89 -12.17
CA ALA A 58 11.66 -2.00 -12.97
C ALA A 58 11.26 -1.85 -14.45
N SER A 59 10.02 -1.41 -14.71
CA SER A 59 9.55 -1.14 -16.08
C SER A 59 10.33 -0.02 -16.78
N ILE A 60 10.72 1.03 -16.05
CA ILE A 60 11.58 2.09 -16.62
C ILE A 60 13.01 1.59 -16.88
N VAL A 61 13.61 0.92 -15.89
CA VAL A 61 15.01 0.49 -15.97
C VAL A 61 15.18 -0.49 -17.12
N ASN A 62 14.21 -1.37 -17.34
CA ASN A 62 14.23 -2.37 -18.41
C ASN A 62 13.52 -1.91 -19.70
N ARG A 63 13.32 -0.61 -19.91
CA ARG A 63 12.58 -0.07 -21.07
C ARG A 63 13.06 -0.58 -22.43
N ASP A 64 14.36 -0.86 -22.56
CA ASP A 64 14.99 -1.28 -23.82
C ASP A 64 14.80 -2.79 -24.09
N HIS A 65 14.33 -3.53 -23.08
CA HIS A 65 14.07 -4.97 -23.11
C HIS A 65 12.58 -5.30 -23.08
N ILE A 66 11.74 -4.38 -22.61
CA ILE A 66 10.30 -4.59 -22.43
C ILE A 66 9.53 -4.39 -23.74
N ASN A 67 8.65 -5.33 -24.04
CA ASN A 67 7.76 -5.25 -25.20
C ASN A 67 6.65 -4.22 -24.98
N LEU A 68 6.12 -3.64 -26.06
CA LEU A 68 5.04 -2.64 -25.97
C LEU A 68 3.79 -3.19 -25.24
N LEU A 69 3.41 -4.43 -25.53
CA LEU A 69 2.29 -5.10 -24.88
C LEU A 69 2.51 -5.26 -23.37
N GLU A 70 3.73 -5.61 -22.97
CA GLU A 70 4.14 -5.75 -21.59
C GLU A 70 4.14 -4.41 -20.86
N ALA A 71 4.65 -3.34 -21.50
CA ALA A 71 4.58 -1.98 -20.95
C ALA A 71 3.12 -1.52 -20.74
N LEU A 72 2.20 -1.86 -21.65
CA LEU A 72 0.77 -1.58 -21.52
C LEU A 72 0.13 -2.38 -20.37
N ALA A 73 0.47 -3.68 -20.25
CA ALA A 73 -0.01 -4.51 -19.15
C ALA A 73 0.47 -3.98 -17.80
N VAL A 74 1.76 -3.63 -17.68
CA VAL A 74 2.32 -3.00 -16.47
C VAL A 74 1.63 -1.66 -16.19
N SER A 75 1.36 -0.84 -17.22
CA SER A 75 0.63 0.41 -17.04
C SER A 75 -0.77 0.20 -16.45
N ASN A 76 -1.51 -0.82 -16.92
CA ASN A 76 -2.82 -1.18 -16.36
C ASN A 76 -2.72 -1.66 -14.90
N LEU A 77 -1.69 -2.45 -14.55
CA LEU A 77 -1.43 -2.87 -13.17
C LEU A 77 -1.14 -1.69 -12.25
N VAL A 78 -0.35 -0.73 -12.71
CA VAL A 78 -0.04 0.50 -11.97
C VAL A 78 -1.30 1.35 -11.77
N TRP A 79 -2.17 1.45 -12.78
CA TRP A 79 -3.48 2.08 -12.66
C TRP A 79 -4.35 1.43 -11.59
N LEU A 80 -4.44 0.10 -11.61
CA LEU A 80 -5.19 -0.67 -10.63
C LEU A 80 -4.66 -0.40 -9.22
N ALA A 81 -3.34 -0.40 -9.04
CA ALA A 81 -2.71 -0.11 -7.76
C ALA A 81 -3.02 1.32 -7.28
N ASN A 82 -2.91 2.31 -8.14
CA ASN A 82 -3.20 3.70 -7.80
C ASN A 82 -4.65 3.90 -7.35
N ILE A 83 -5.60 3.27 -8.04
CA ILE A 83 -7.02 3.32 -7.66
C ILE A 83 -7.25 2.61 -6.33
N GLY A 84 -6.65 1.44 -6.12
CA GLY A 84 -6.71 0.72 -4.85
C GLY A 84 -6.17 1.54 -3.68
N ILE A 85 -5.01 2.19 -3.85
CA ILE A 85 -4.39 3.08 -2.85
C ILE A 85 -5.31 4.27 -2.55
N PHE A 86 -5.87 4.90 -3.58
CA PHE A 86 -6.77 6.05 -3.40
C PHE A 86 -8.01 5.69 -2.57
N ILE A 87 -8.65 4.56 -2.90
CA ILE A 87 -9.84 4.08 -2.18
C ILE A 87 -9.48 3.66 -0.76
N ALA A 88 -8.36 2.96 -0.57
CA ALA A 88 -7.84 2.60 0.74
C ALA A 88 -7.60 3.84 1.62
N LEU A 89 -6.96 4.88 1.07
CA LEU A 89 -6.74 6.14 1.81
C LEU A 89 -8.04 6.83 2.19
N ALA A 90 -9.04 6.83 1.31
CA ALA A 90 -10.34 7.40 1.58
C ALA A 90 -11.03 6.67 2.74
N SER A 91 -11.04 5.33 2.71
CA SER A 91 -11.57 4.48 3.79
C SER A 91 -10.82 4.69 5.10
N TYR A 92 -9.48 4.65 5.05
CA TYR A 92 -8.62 4.90 6.21
C TYR A 92 -8.88 6.27 6.86
N SER A 93 -8.96 7.33 6.05
CA SER A 93 -9.21 8.69 6.53
C SER A 93 -10.54 8.80 7.27
N ARG A 94 -11.58 8.14 6.74
CA ARG A 94 -12.92 8.12 7.33
C ARG A 94 -12.98 7.35 8.64
N GLN A 95 -12.40 6.14 8.68
CA GLN A 95 -12.37 5.35 9.91
C GLN A 95 -11.59 6.06 11.02
N LYS A 96 -10.46 6.69 10.68
CA LYS A 96 -9.69 7.50 11.62
C LYS A 96 -10.48 8.70 12.14
N ALA A 97 -11.28 9.35 11.29
CA ALA A 97 -12.15 10.45 11.73
C ALA A 97 -13.23 9.99 12.73
N ASN A 98 -13.80 8.80 12.54
CA ASN A 98 -14.78 8.22 13.46
C ASN A 98 -14.14 7.79 14.79
N SER A 99 -12.94 7.21 14.76
CA SER A 99 -12.20 6.82 15.96
C SER A 99 -11.87 8.03 16.85
N ARG A 100 -11.52 9.18 16.26
CA ARG A 100 -11.28 10.44 16.99
C ARG A 100 -12.49 10.97 17.74
N LYS A 101 -13.72 10.70 17.27
CA LYS A 101 -14.94 11.10 18.00
C LYS A 101 -15.12 10.29 19.28
N ALA A 102 -14.59 9.05 19.31
CA ALA A 102 -14.77 8.14 20.44
C ALA A 102 -13.68 8.28 21.52
N LYS A 103 -12.47 8.75 21.16
CA LYS A 103 -11.36 8.89 22.11
C LYS A 103 -10.85 10.32 22.18
N VAL A 104 -10.81 10.88 23.40
CA VAL A 104 -10.10 12.12 23.75
C VAL A 104 -8.58 11.85 23.86
N GLU A 105 -8.03 11.05 22.95
CA GLU A 105 -6.59 10.82 22.90
C GLU A 105 -5.93 11.81 21.95
N ARG A 106 -4.71 12.23 22.31
CA ARG A 106 -3.93 13.20 21.55
C ARG A 106 -3.75 12.70 20.12
N PRO A 107 -3.89 13.57 19.12
CA PRO A 107 -3.76 13.19 17.71
C PRO A 107 -2.33 12.70 17.43
N SER A 108 -2.12 11.38 17.38
CA SER A 108 -0.92 10.82 16.77
C SER A 108 -0.98 11.08 15.26
N PHE A 109 0.03 11.81 14.79
CA PHE A 109 0.07 12.34 13.45
C PHE A 109 0.72 11.33 12.49
N ASP A 110 -0.07 10.39 11.97
CA ASP A 110 0.36 9.48 10.88
C ASP A 110 0.35 10.18 9.51
N TYR A 111 1.07 11.31 9.40
CA TYR A 111 1.17 12.02 8.13
C TYR A 111 2.13 11.36 7.13
N GLY A 112 3.09 10.58 7.63
CA GLY A 112 4.05 9.89 6.78
C GLY A 112 3.38 8.99 5.75
N VAL A 113 2.38 8.20 6.18
CA VAL A 113 1.64 7.27 5.32
C VAL A 113 0.86 8.02 4.23
N LYS A 114 0.14 9.09 4.60
CA LYS A 114 -0.63 9.89 3.65
C LYS A 114 0.28 10.59 2.64
N PHE A 115 1.36 11.22 3.10
CA PHE A 115 2.30 11.92 2.23
C PHE A 115 3.06 10.95 1.31
N GLY A 116 3.48 9.81 1.85
CA GLY A 116 4.11 8.74 1.07
C GLY A 116 3.20 8.22 -0.05
N ALA A 117 1.93 7.98 0.27
CA ALA A 117 0.95 7.54 -0.71
C ALA A 117 0.66 8.63 -1.77
N ILE A 118 0.55 9.90 -1.37
CA ILE A 118 0.38 11.03 -2.30
C ILE A 118 1.58 11.12 -3.24
N ALA A 119 2.80 11.11 -2.70
CA ALA A 119 4.03 11.22 -3.46
C ALA A 119 4.20 10.04 -4.43
N GLN A 120 3.98 8.81 -3.98
CA GLN A 120 4.05 7.63 -4.84
C GLN A 120 2.99 7.67 -5.94
N THR A 121 1.74 8.03 -5.64
CA THR A 121 0.69 8.10 -6.67
C THR A 121 0.99 9.18 -7.70
N LEU A 122 1.55 10.33 -7.30
CA LEU A 122 1.99 11.36 -8.25
C LEU A 122 3.12 10.84 -9.15
N LEU A 123 4.06 10.10 -8.59
CA LEU A 123 5.16 9.52 -9.34
C LEU A 123 4.66 8.47 -10.35
N THR A 124 3.80 7.54 -9.92
CA THR A 124 3.24 6.51 -10.80
C THR A 124 2.32 7.08 -11.88
N MET A 125 1.53 8.12 -11.57
CA MET A 125 0.71 8.83 -12.57
C MET A 125 1.58 9.57 -13.59
N SER A 126 2.60 10.30 -13.13
CA SER A 126 3.56 10.99 -14.02
C SER A 126 4.25 10.00 -14.96
N LEU A 127 4.60 8.84 -14.42
CA LEU A 127 5.23 7.77 -15.17
C LEU A 127 4.28 7.12 -16.16
N THR A 128 3.01 6.95 -15.81
CA THR A 128 2.01 6.44 -16.75
C THR A 128 1.82 7.41 -17.91
N VAL A 129 1.75 8.72 -17.64
CA VAL A 129 1.75 9.73 -18.69
C VAL A 129 3.02 9.62 -19.54
N TYR A 130 4.19 9.47 -18.90
CA TYR A 130 5.46 9.28 -19.61
C TYR A 130 5.43 8.04 -20.54
N LEU A 131 4.97 6.88 -20.05
CA LEU A 131 4.83 5.65 -20.85
C LEU A 131 3.96 5.89 -22.08
N TRP A 132 2.81 6.55 -21.92
CA TRP A 132 1.94 6.88 -23.04
C TRP A 132 2.57 7.89 -24.00
N THR A 133 3.36 8.87 -23.52
CA THR A 133 4.05 9.81 -24.42
C THR A 133 5.14 9.13 -25.25
N ARG A 134 5.84 8.15 -24.66
CA ARG A 134 6.97 7.41 -25.24
C ARG A 134 6.60 6.05 -25.80
N ILE A 135 5.32 5.80 -26.03
CA ILE A 135 4.82 4.49 -26.46
C ILE A 135 5.43 4.01 -27.79
N ASP A 136 5.84 4.95 -28.64
CA ASP A 136 6.53 4.75 -29.91
C ASP A 136 7.97 4.22 -29.76
N THR A 137 8.59 4.42 -28.59
CA THR A 137 9.97 4.00 -28.33
C THR A 137 10.12 2.55 -27.90
N PHE A 138 9.05 1.91 -27.42
CA PHE A 138 9.11 0.52 -26.96
C PHE A 138 9.29 -0.47 -28.11
N GLY A 139 10.17 -1.47 -27.92
CA GLY A 139 10.40 -2.56 -28.87
C GLY A 139 11.07 -2.14 -30.20
N LEU A 140 11.89 -1.08 -30.21
CA LEU A 140 12.57 -0.55 -31.42
C LEU A 140 13.78 -1.36 -31.90
N LYS A 141 13.95 -2.62 -31.46
CA LYS A 141 14.97 -3.47 -32.08
C LYS A 141 14.51 -3.80 -33.50
N GLU A 142 15.21 -3.19 -34.44
CA GLU A 142 14.92 -3.15 -35.88
C GLU A 142 14.54 -4.54 -36.41
N CYS A 143 13.24 -4.73 -36.70
CA CYS A 143 12.87 -5.84 -37.56
C CYS A 143 13.44 -5.57 -38.96
N PRO A 144 14.00 -6.59 -39.63
CA PRO A 144 14.61 -6.42 -40.94
C PRO A 144 13.61 -5.80 -41.93
N ILE A 145 14.11 -4.87 -42.73
CA ILE A 145 13.36 -4.13 -43.75
C ILE A 145 12.66 -5.13 -44.68
N GLY A 146 11.32 -5.09 -44.72
CA GLY A 146 10.49 -5.96 -45.57
C GLY A 146 9.46 -6.80 -44.81
N VAL A 147 9.54 -6.87 -43.48
CA VAL A 147 8.47 -7.48 -42.66
C VAL A 147 7.46 -6.40 -42.29
N GLU A 148 6.18 -6.64 -42.58
CA GLU A 148 5.09 -5.73 -42.22
C GLU A 148 5.14 -5.44 -40.71
N ASN A 149 5.16 -4.15 -40.33
CA ASN A 149 5.40 -3.73 -38.96
C ASN A 149 4.34 -4.32 -38.00
N PRO A 150 4.69 -5.29 -37.13
CA PRO A 150 3.74 -5.94 -36.22
C PRO A 150 3.17 -4.96 -35.18
N ARG A 151 3.74 -3.76 -35.10
CA ARG A 151 3.24 -2.67 -34.26
C ARG A 151 1.86 -2.16 -34.66
N LYS A 152 1.49 -2.25 -35.94
CA LYS A 152 0.19 -1.74 -36.43
C LYS A 152 -0.98 -2.61 -36.00
N SER A 153 -0.74 -3.87 -35.62
CA SER A 153 -1.79 -4.81 -35.21
C SER A 153 -2.05 -4.81 -33.72
N ILE A 154 -1.28 -4.07 -32.89
CA ILE A 154 -1.58 -4.03 -31.47
C ILE A 154 -2.79 -3.14 -31.22
N HIS A 155 -3.84 -3.76 -30.68
CA HIS A 155 -5.05 -3.08 -30.28
C HIS A 155 -5.11 -2.96 -28.76
N TYR A 156 -5.34 -1.73 -28.28
CA TYR A 156 -5.71 -1.49 -26.90
C TYR A 156 -7.20 -1.74 -26.75
N VAL A 157 -7.59 -2.58 -25.80
CA VAL A 157 -9.00 -2.90 -25.56
C VAL A 157 -9.52 -1.98 -24.47
N PHE A 158 -10.39 -1.04 -24.86
CA PHE A 158 -11.35 -0.44 -23.96
C PHE A 158 -12.57 -1.36 -23.90
N PHE A 159 -13.30 -1.42 -22.79
CA PHE A 159 -14.38 -2.39 -22.51
C PHE A 159 -15.39 -2.63 -23.66
N VAL A 160 -15.61 -1.63 -24.52
CA VAL A 160 -16.57 -1.68 -25.63
C VAL A 160 -15.89 -1.73 -27.01
N GLY A 161 -14.56 -1.58 -27.10
CA GLY A 161 -13.88 -1.51 -28.39
C GLY A 161 -12.36 -1.66 -28.33
N ALA A 162 -11.83 -2.31 -29.36
CA ALA A 162 -10.40 -2.42 -29.63
C ALA A 162 -9.96 -1.26 -30.52
N VAL A 163 -8.98 -0.46 -30.08
CA VAL A 163 -8.45 0.67 -30.85
C VAL A 163 -6.94 0.50 -31.07
N PRO A 164 -6.40 0.91 -32.23
CA PRO A 164 -4.96 0.80 -32.49
C PRO A 164 -4.16 1.64 -31.49
N VAL A 165 -3.17 1.01 -30.83
CA VAL A 165 -2.37 1.63 -29.75
C VAL A 165 -1.64 2.88 -30.25
N LEU A 166 -0.97 2.80 -31.41
CA LEU A 166 -0.11 3.88 -31.93
C LEU A 166 -0.88 5.09 -32.48
N GLY A 167 -2.20 5.01 -32.60
CA GLY A 167 -3.05 6.10 -33.09
C GLY A 167 -4.01 6.61 -32.03
N ALA A 168 -5.29 6.29 -32.20
CA ALA A 168 -6.36 6.72 -31.29
C ALA A 168 -6.13 6.25 -29.85
N GLY A 169 -5.55 5.06 -29.64
CA GLY A 169 -5.23 4.54 -28.31
C GLY A 169 -4.25 5.44 -27.54
N LYS A 170 -3.16 5.87 -28.17
CA LYS A 170 -2.18 6.79 -27.59
C LYS A 170 -2.82 8.10 -27.14
N VAL A 171 -3.62 8.70 -28.02
CA VAL A 171 -4.30 9.97 -27.74
C VAL A 171 -5.31 9.81 -26.62
N ALA A 172 -6.14 8.76 -26.66
CA ALA A 172 -7.12 8.47 -25.63
C ALA A 172 -6.45 8.20 -24.27
N GLY A 173 -5.41 7.35 -24.23
CA GLY A 173 -4.66 7.03 -23.03
C GLY A 173 -3.99 8.26 -22.40
N LEU A 174 -3.42 9.15 -23.22
CA LEU A 174 -2.85 10.44 -22.76
C LEU A 174 -3.92 11.37 -22.20
N ILE A 175 -5.06 11.53 -22.87
CA ILE A 175 -6.15 12.40 -22.42
C ILE A 175 -6.71 11.86 -21.09
N CYS A 176 -7.05 10.58 -21.02
CA CYS A 176 -7.57 9.95 -19.80
C CYS A 176 -6.57 10.06 -18.65
N SER A 177 -5.30 9.73 -18.89
CA SER A 177 -4.27 9.76 -17.85
C SER A 177 -3.97 11.18 -17.38
N SER A 178 -3.94 12.16 -18.29
CA SER A 178 -3.69 13.56 -17.95
C SER A 178 -4.85 14.17 -17.15
N ILE A 179 -6.11 13.91 -17.55
CA ILE A 179 -7.29 14.37 -16.81
C ILE A 179 -7.30 13.76 -15.41
N ALA A 180 -7.11 12.45 -15.30
CA ALA A 180 -7.09 11.77 -14.01
C ALA A 180 -5.93 12.27 -13.12
N THR A 181 -4.74 12.50 -13.69
CA THR A 181 -3.61 13.10 -12.98
C THR A 181 -3.94 14.51 -12.50
N ALA A 182 -4.56 15.35 -13.33
CA ALA A 182 -4.95 16.71 -12.97
C ALA A 182 -5.98 16.73 -11.83
N ILE A 183 -7.01 15.89 -11.91
CA ILE A 183 -8.00 15.71 -10.84
C ILE A 183 -7.30 15.29 -9.54
N TYR A 184 -6.41 14.31 -9.62
CA TYR A 184 -5.66 13.82 -8.47
C TYR A 184 -4.78 14.89 -7.83
N VAL A 185 -4.06 15.68 -8.64
CA VAL A 185 -3.25 16.81 -8.17
C VAL A 185 -4.12 17.84 -7.47
N ILE A 186 -5.28 18.20 -8.03
CA ILE A 186 -6.21 19.16 -7.42
C ILE A 186 -6.70 18.65 -6.06
N VAL A 187 -7.13 17.39 -5.97
CA VAL A 187 -7.58 16.78 -4.70
C VAL A 187 -6.45 16.76 -3.68
N SER A 188 -5.25 16.33 -4.09
CA SER A 188 -4.07 16.26 -3.22
C SER A 188 -3.65 17.64 -2.72
N LEU A 189 -3.65 18.65 -3.59
CA LEU A 189 -3.34 20.03 -3.21
C LEU A 189 -4.38 20.60 -2.25
N ARG A 190 -5.67 20.29 -2.44
CA ARG A 190 -6.73 20.70 -1.49
C ARG A 190 -6.54 20.09 -0.11
N GLU A 191 -6.27 18.80 -0.04
CA GLU A 191 -5.97 18.09 1.22
C GLU A 191 -4.71 18.66 1.90
N LEU A 192 -3.65 18.85 1.12
CA LEU A 192 -2.39 19.41 1.60
C LEU A 192 -2.57 20.85 2.11
N TYR A 193 -3.35 21.67 1.38
CA TYR A 193 -3.68 23.03 1.79
C TYR A 193 -4.52 23.07 3.08
N ALA A 194 -5.55 22.22 3.18
CA ALA A 194 -6.36 22.09 4.39
C ALA A 194 -5.48 21.69 5.59
N PHE A 195 -4.53 20.78 5.37
CA PHE A 195 -3.55 20.39 6.36
C PHE A 195 -2.63 21.55 6.79
N TYR A 196 -2.02 22.27 5.84
CA TYR A 196 -1.17 23.43 6.14
C TYR A 196 -1.94 24.52 6.92
N ARG A 197 -3.19 24.78 6.52
CA ARG A 197 -4.05 25.75 7.22
C ARG A 197 -4.32 25.33 8.66
N CYS A 198 -4.63 24.05 8.91
CA CYS A 198 -4.84 23.52 10.26
C CYS A 198 -3.57 23.61 11.11
N ARG A 199 -2.42 23.23 10.55
CA ARG A 199 -1.11 23.31 11.23
C ARG A 199 -0.74 24.74 11.62
N ASN A 200 -0.98 25.70 10.74
CA ASN A 200 -0.72 27.11 11.01
C ASN A 200 -1.67 27.66 12.10
N GLY A 201 -2.93 27.22 12.12
CA GLY A 201 -3.88 27.58 13.18
C GLY A 201 -3.44 27.09 14.57
N ILE A 202 -2.89 25.88 14.67
CA ILE A 202 -2.37 25.35 15.94
C ILE A 202 -1.15 26.15 16.39
N ARG A 203 -0.21 26.47 15.50
CA ARG A 203 0.96 27.30 15.85
C ARG A 203 0.55 28.63 16.45
N ARG A 204 -0.39 29.35 15.81
CA ARG A 204 -0.93 30.62 16.33
C ARG A 204 -1.55 30.48 17.72
N LYS A 205 -2.27 29.38 18.00
CA LYS A 205 -2.87 29.14 19.33
C LYS A 205 -1.82 28.83 20.40
N VAL A 206 -0.73 28.15 20.05
CA VAL A 206 0.37 27.87 20.98
C VAL A 206 1.07 29.16 21.36
N ASP A 207 1.28 30.06 20.39
CA ASP A 207 1.89 31.37 20.65
C ASP A 207 0.99 32.25 21.53
N ASP A 208 -0.31 32.33 21.24
CA ASP A 208 -1.30 33.08 22.04
C ASP A 208 -1.47 32.49 23.46
N SER A 209 -1.43 31.15 23.60
CA SER A 209 -1.46 30.50 24.92
C SER A 209 -0.19 30.76 25.73
N ARG A 210 0.97 30.94 25.07
CA ARG A 210 2.23 31.24 25.73
C ARG A 210 2.25 32.68 26.25
N GLU A 211 1.60 33.60 25.55
CA GLU A 211 1.49 35.01 25.94
C GLU A 211 0.52 35.23 27.11
N LYS A 212 -0.46 34.33 27.28
CA LYS A 212 -1.46 34.40 28.36
C LYS A 212 -1.10 33.68 29.66
N CYS A 213 0.01 32.94 29.72
CA CYS A 213 0.56 32.49 30.99
C CYS A 213 1.22 33.70 31.67
N PRO A 214 0.70 34.23 32.79
CA PRO A 214 1.37 35.31 33.50
C PRO A 214 2.79 34.84 33.80
N SER A 215 3.78 35.61 33.32
CA SER A 215 5.18 35.38 33.66
C SER A 215 5.25 35.07 35.15
N PRO A 216 5.85 33.94 35.57
CA PRO A 216 6.01 33.67 36.99
C PRO A 216 6.69 34.89 37.58
N THR A 217 5.96 35.64 38.40
CA THR A 217 6.47 36.81 39.08
C THR A 217 7.74 36.34 39.76
N THR A 218 8.87 36.89 39.35
CA THR A 218 10.19 36.59 39.87
C THR A 218 10.13 36.70 41.39
N GLN A 219 9.87 35.59 42.08
CA GLN A 219 10.07 35.53 43.50
C GLN A 219 11.57 35.68 43.72
N PRO A 220 11.99 36.57 44.64
CA PRO A 220 13.39 36.75 44.97
C PRO A 220 14.01 35.38 45.33
N PRO A 221 15.27 35.13 44.94
CA PRO A 221 15.92 33.85 45.18
C PRO A 221 15.86 33.52 46.67
N THR A 222 15.14 32.45 47.01
CA THR A 222 15.19 31.88 48.35
C THR A 222 16.61 31.35 48.56
N PRO A 223 17.29 31.69 49.68
CA PRO A 223 18.68 31.30 49.91
C PRO A 223 18.81 29.77 49.83
N LEU A 224 19.76 29.35 49.00
CA LEU A 224 20.10 27.96 48.76
C LEU A 224 20.58 27.33 50.08
N PRO A 225 19.97 26.25 50.59
CA PRO A 225 20.54 25.50 51.70
C PRO A 225 21.89 24.93 51.28
N SER A 226 22.89 25.05 52.16
CA SER A 226 24.27 24.61 51.96
C SER A 226 24.36 23.16 51.45
N PRO A 227 25.34 22.86 50.58
CA PRO A 227 25.48 21.54 49.98
C PRO A 227 25.78 20.48 51.05
N LEU A 228 24.93 19.45 51.10
CA LEU A 228 25.16 18.24 51.88
C LEU A 228 26.29 17.43 51.21
N PRO A 229 27.22 16.83 51.98
CA PRO A 229 28.36 16.09 51.43
C PRO A 229 27.93 14.95 50.50
N SER A 230 28.56 14.90 49.33
CA SER A 230 28.37 13.89 48.29
C SER A 230 28.62 12.47 48.83
N PRO A 231 27.69 11.51 48.62
CA PRO A 231 27.98 10.11 48.86
C PRO A 231 28.95 9.56 47.81
N LEU A 232 29.86 8.75 48.33
CA LEU A 232 30.97 8.05 47.69
C LEU A 232 30.51 7.22 46.46
N PRO A 233 31.25 7.24 45.33
CA PRO A 233 30.91 6.47 44.14
C PRO A 233 31.00 4.96 44.40
N SER A 234 29.93 4.23 44.08
CA SER A 234 29.92 2.77 44.04
C SER A 234 30.72 2.24 42.85
N PRO A 235 31.42 1.09 42.99
CA PRO A 235 32.30 0.56 41.96
C PRO A 235 31.55 0.04 40.73
N LEU A 236 32.18 0.31 39.59
CA LEU A 236 31.77 -0.05 38.23
C LEU A 236 31.84 -1.59 38.03
N PRO A 237 30.76 -2.27 37.62
CA PRO A 237 30.83 -3.68 37.25
C PRO A 237 31.56 -3.87 35.91
N SER A 238 32.48 -4.83 35.90
CA SER A 238 33.34 -5.22 34.78
C SER A 238 32.56 -5.69 33.54
N PRO A 239 33.07 -5.43 32.31
CA PRO A 239 32.49 -5.99 31.10
C PRO A 239 32.84 -7.48 30.94
N LEU A 240 31.82 -8.31 30.77
CA LEU A 240 31.95 -9.72 30.40
C LEU A 240 32.26 -9.83 28.89
N PRO A 241 33.23 -10.65 28.46
CA PRO A 241 33.47 -10.93 27.05
C PRO A 241 32.41 -11.93 26.55
N SER A 242 31.70 -11.61 25.47
CA SER A 242 30.95 -12.60 24.71
C SER A 242 31.53 -12.73 23.32
N SER A 243 32.12 -13.90 23.14
CA SER A 243 32.81 -14.43 21.99
C SER A 243 31.97 -14.45 20.72
N LEU A 244 32.65 -14.10 19.62
CA LEU A 244 32.42 -14.62 18.27
C LEU A 244 31.94 -16.08 18.29
N HIS A 245 30.82 -16.37 17.62
CA HIS A 245 30.63 -17.66 17.00
C HIS A 245 30.06 -17.50 15.59
N VAL A 246 30.97 -17.63 14.62
CA VAL A 246 30.69 -17.86 13.20
C VAL A 246 30.60 -19.37 13.00
N ARG A 247 29.41 -19.86 12.63
CA ARG A 247 29.13 -21.16 11.98
C ARG A 247 27.65 -21.12 11.63
N GLY A 248 27.17 -21.39 10.43
CA GLY A 248 27.63 -22.29 9.39
C GLY A 248 26.34 -22.89 8.81
N THR A 249 26.27 -22.90 7.48
CA THR A 249 25.33 -23.64 6.61
C THR A 249 24.63 -24.87 7.21
N SER A 250 23.32 -25.02 6.95
CA SER A 250 22.71 -26.17 6.24
C SER A 250 21.25 -26.47 6.66
N ASN A 251 20.39 -26.59 5.64
CA ASN A 251 19.37 -27.63 5.41
C ASN A 251 18.21 -27.88 6.40
N THR A 252 16.99 -27.71 5.85
CA THR A 252 15.90 -28.71 5.73
C THR A 252 15.58 -29.67 6.90
N SER A 253 14.39 -29.54 7.50
CA SER A 253 13.43 -30.61 7.91
C SER A 253 12.37 -29.99 8.85
N LEU A 254 11.06 -29.98 8.53
CA LEU A 254 10.07 -31.05 8.75
C LEU A 254 10.16 -31.76 10.12
N LEU A 255 9.47 -31.26 11.15
CA LEU A 255 8.32 -31.91 11.82
C LEU A 255 7.86 -31.12 13.07
N PRO A 256 6.58 -31.26 13.50
CA PRO A 256 6.01 -30.68 14.71
C PRO A 256 6.12 -31.62 15.92
N ASN A 257 6.25 -31.08 17.14
CA ASN A 257 5.88 -31.76 18.39
C ASN A 257 5.90 -30.76 19.56
N GLN A 258 4.77 -30.60 20.25
CA GLN A 258 4.42 -31.22 21.54
C GLN A 258 4.89 -30.42 22.77
N LEU A 259 3.89 -29.82 23.44
CA LEU A 259 3.58 -30.00 24.87
C LEU A 259 4.72 -29.87 25.90
N SER A 260 4.59 -28.90 26.82
CA SER A 260 4.87 -29.14 28.24
C SER A 260 4.28 -28.04 29.12
N THR A 261 3.21 -28.43 29.80
CA THR A 261 2.61 -27.84 30.99
C THR A 261 3.60 -27.97 32.16
N SER A 262 3.98 -26.88 32.81
CA SER A 262 4.65 -26.95 34.12
C SER A 262 3.90 -26.11 35.15
N ASN A 263 3.07 -26.83 35.92
CA ASN A 263 2.56 -26.40 37.22
C ASN A 263 3.75 -26.16 38.17
N SER A 264 3.86 -24.95 38.71
CA SER A 264 4.72 -24.64 39.86
C SER A 264 3.84 -24.12 40.99
N ARG A 265 3.73 -24.94 42.03
CA ARG A 265 2.98 -24.72 43.26
C ARG A 265 3.99 -24.20 44.29
N GLY A 266 4.02 -22.89 44.50
CA GLY A 266 4.91 -22.22 45.47
C GLY A 266 4.10 -21.43 46.48
N SER A 267 3.96 -22.00 47.67
CA SER A 267 3.39 -21.39 48.87
C SER A 267 4.38 -20.36 49.45
N GLY A 268 3.95 -19.11 49.57
CA GLY A 268 4.72 -18.02 50.18
C GLY A 268 3.81 -16.84 50.49
N GLU A 269 3.29 -16.84 51.71
CA GLU A 269 2.29 -15.96 52.27
C GLU A 269 2.89 -14.58 52.59
N ALA A 270 2.40 -13.53 51.90
CA ALA A 270 2.57 -12.14 52.25
C ALA A 270 1.29 -11.37 51.87
N PRO A 271 0.85 -10.39 52.68
CA PRO A 271 -0.44 -9.74 52.50
C PRO A 271 -0.46 -8.93 51.20
N PRO A 272 -1.43 -9.16 50.30
CA PRO A 272 -1.43 -8.54 48.98
C PRO A 272 -1.87 -7.08 49.09
N THR A 273 -0.93 -6.16 48.88
CA THR A 273 -1.28 -4.82 48.41
C THR A 273 -2.11 -4.99 47.15
N THR A 274 -3.39 -4.65 47.25
CA THR A 274 -4.37 -4.76 46.18
C THR A 274 -4.03 -3.73 45.10
N ILE A 275 -3.02 -4.03 44.29
CA ILE A 275 -2.83 -3.40 43.00
C ILE A 275 -4.03 -3.89 42.19
N GLN A 276 -5.07 -3.07 42.12
CA GLN A 276 -6.15 -3.21 41.14
C GLN A 276 -5.50 -3.24 39.76
N GLY A 277 -5.10 -4.45 39.34
CA GLY A 277 -4.72 -4.71 37.97
C GLY A 277 -5.92 -4.30 37.14
N LYS A 278 -5.77 -3.21 36.37
CA LYS A 278 -6.73 -2.82 35.34
C LYS A 278 -6.91 -4.05 34.47
N ALA A 279 -7.97 -4.81 34.73
CA ALA A 279 -8.31 -5.99 33.98
C ALA A 279 -8.33 -5.57 32.51
N SER A 280 -7.41 -6.12 31.72
CA SER A 280 -7.31 -5.88 30.29
C SER A 280 -8.67 -6.26 29.72
N ARG A 281 -9.52 -5.25 29.51
CA ARG A 281 -10.89 -5.44 29.01
C ARG A 281 -10.73 -5.97 27.61
N ARG A 282 -10.95 -7.28 27.45
CA ARG A 282 -11.02 -7.95 26.15
C ARG A 282 -11.90 -7.09 25.23
N PRO A 283 -11.42 -6.68 24.05
CA PRO A 283 -12.18 -5.82 23.16
C PRO A 283 -13.51 -6.49 22.84
N LYS A 284 -14.60 -5.80 23.16
CA LYS A 284 -15.96 -6.28 22.92
C LYS A 284 -16.12 -6.47 21.41
N ARG A 285 -16.27 -7.72 20.94
CA ARG A 285 -16.53 -8.03 19.52
C ARG A 285 -17.72 -7.19 19.05
N ARG A 286 -17.47 -6.18 18.20
CA ARG A 286 -18.53 -5.41 17.54
C ARG A 286 -19.33 -6.37 16.66
N ARG A 287 -20.66 -6.22 16.60
CA ARG A 287 -21.51 -6.94 15.63
C ARG A 287 -21.40 -6.23 14.29
N TRP A 288 -21.10 -6.99 13.23
CA TRP A 288 -20.63 -6.48 11.95
C TRP A 288 -21.76 -6.02 11.02
N SER A 289 -22.93 -6.63 11.15
CA SER A 289 -24.04 -6.43 10.19
C SER A 289 -24.87 -5.17 10.45
N SER A 290 -24.73 -4.50 11.60
CA SER A 290 -25.66 -3.45 12.03
C SER A 290 -25.18 -2.02 11.76
N ASP A 291 -23.89 -1.82 11.46
CA ASP A 291 -23.24 -0.50 11.41
C ASP A 291 -22.60 -0.19 10.03
N LEU A 292 -22.92 -0.98 8.99
CA LEU A 292 -22.45 -0.67 7.64
C LEU A 292 -23.14 0.59 7.14
N ASP A 293 -22.40 1.70 7.18
CA ASP A 293 -22.83 2.96 6.62
C ASP A 293 -23.06 2.79 5.09
N PRO A 294 -24.24 3.16 4.55
CA PRO A 294 -24.56 2.99 3.14
C PRO A 294 -23.53 3.63 2.20
N MET A 295 -22.83 4.68 2.66
CA MET A 295 -21.75 5.30 1.89
C MET A 295 -20.54 4.37 1.73
N THR A 296 -20.22 3.55 2.74
CA THR A 296 -19.13 2.56 2.65
C THR A 296 -19.49 1.46 1.66
N ILE A 297 -20.73 0.98 1.71
CA ILE A 297 -21.25 -0.01 0.75
C ILE A 297 -21.14 0.55 -0.67
N GLY A 298 -21.55 1.80 -0.89
CA GLY A 298 -21.45 2.45 -2.21
C GLY A 298 -20.00 2.55 -2.71
N ILE A 299 -19.06 2.93 -1.84
CA ILE A 299 -17.62 2.97 -2.18
C ILE A 299 -17.10 1.57 -2.52
N SER A 300 -17.50 0.55 -1.75
CA SER A 300 -17.11 -0.84 -1.98
C SER A 300 -17.64 -1.37 -3.32
N ILE A 301 -18.92 -1.14 -3.64
CA ILE A 301 -19.51 -1.54 -4.93
C ILE A 301 -18.80 -0.86 -6.10
N CYS A 302 -18.58 0.46 -5.98
CA CYS A 302 -17.84 1.22 -7.00
C CYS A 302 -16.42 0.68 -7.18
N HIS A 303 -15.74 0.37 -6.08
CA HIS A 303 -14.40 -0.22 -6.09
C HIS A 303 -14.39 -1.57 -6.82
N VAL A 304 -15.30 -2.49 -6.46
CA VAL A 304 -15.38 -3.80 -7.10
C VAL A 304 -15.67 -3.65 -8.60
N ALA A 305 -16.55 -2.75 -9.00
CA ALA A 305 -16.85 -2.50 -10.41
C ALA A 305 -15.62 -2.00 -11.19
N VAL A 306 -14.89 -1.01 -10.64
CA VAL A 306 -13.66 -0.48 -11.27
C VAL A 306 -12.55 -1.53 -11.29
N TRP A 307 -12.42 -2.32 -10.22
CA TRP A 307 -11.45 -3.42 -10.14
C TRP A 307 -11.74 -4.48 -11.19
N VAL A 308 -12.99 -4.97 -11.29
CA VAL A 308 -13.41 -5.95 -12.32
C VAL A 308 -13.15 -5.38 -13.71
N TYR A 309 -13.51 -4.11 -13.94
CA TYR A 309 -13.28 -3.43 -15.21
C TYR A 309 -11.80 -3.49 -15.61
N LEU A 310 -10.88 -3.15 -14.71
CA LEU A 310 -9.46 -3.11 -15.01
C LEU A 310 -8.86 -4.50 -15.20
N VAL A 311 -9.26 -5.47 -14.40
CA VAL A 311 -8.82 -6.87 -14.57
C VAL A 311 -9.28 -7.42 -15.91
N VAL A 312 -10.56 -7.26 -16.25
CA VAL A 312 -11.12 -7.73 -17.53
C VAL A 312 -10.47 -7.01 -18.70
N SER A 313 -10.30 -5.69 -18.62
CA SER A 313 -9.65 -4.91 -19.69
C SER A 313 -8.20 -5.37 -19.90
N ASN A 314 -7.49 -5.71 -18.83
CA ASN A 314 -6.12 -6.19 -18.94
C ASN A 314 -6.02 -7.60 -19.53
N GLU A 315 -6.88 -8.53 -19.13
CA GLU A 315 -6.86 -9.89 -19.71
C GLU A 315 -7.36 -9.88 -21.17
N GLN A 316 -8.32 -9.03 -21.51
CA GLN A 316 -8.75 -8.82 -22.89
C GLN A 316 -7.65 -8.21 -23.76
N LEU A 317 -6.89 -7.24 -23.23
CA LEU A 317 -5.72 -6.69 -23.91
C LEU A 317 -4.74 -7.80 -24.33
N LEU A 318 -4.51 -8.78 -23.46
CA LEU A 318 -3.57 -9.86 -23.74
C LEU A 318 -4.13 -10.89 -24.73
N THR A 319 -5.40 -11.24 -24.55
CA THR A 319 -6.12 -12.19 -25.41
C THR A 319 -6.21 -11.68 -26.85
N VAL A 320 -6.62 -10.42 -27.04
CA VAL A 320 -6.78 -9.81 -28.38
C VAL A 320 -5.46 -9.69 -29.13
N ASN A 321 -4.35 -9.53 -28.41
CA ASN A 321 -3.03 -9.41 -29.02
C ASN A 321 -2.29 -10.76 -29.15
N GLY A 322 -2.95 -11.88 -28.86
CA GLY A 322 -2.38 -13.22 -29.07
C GLY A 322 -1.16 -13.51 -28.22
N ALA A 323 -1.06 -12.90 -27.04
CA ALA A 323 -0.01 -13.17 -26.05
C ALA A 323 -0.43 -14.25 -25.04
N ASP A 324 -1.40 -15.06 -25.44
CA ASP A 324 -1.91 -16.15 -24.64
C ASP A 324 -1.14 -17.44 -24.97
N ASP A 325 -0.36 -17.92 -23.98
CA ASP A 325 0.39 -19.18 -24.07
C ASP A 325 -0.49 -20.42 -23.85
N GLY A 326 -1.84 -20.27 -23.81
CA GLY A 326 -2.80 -21.34 -23.53
C GLY A 326 -2.93 -21.68 -22.04
N ASN A 327 -2.16 -21.00 -21.18
CA ASN A 327 -2.18 -21.12 -19.72
C ASN A 327 -2.88 -19.93 -19.05
N VAL A 328 -3.88 -19.32 -19.70
CA VAL A 328 -4.67 -18.26 -19.04
C VAL A 328 -5.30 -18.84 -17.80
N ILE A 329 -4.86 -18.35 -16.64
CA ILE A 329 -5.66 -18.39 -15.42
C ILE A 329 -6.87 -17.53 -15.74
N GLY A 330 -7.94 -18.17 -16.24
CA GLY A 330 -9.13 -17.47 -16.67
C GLY A 330 -9.64 -16.60 -15.53
N PHE A 331 -10.18 -15.42 -15.84
CA PHE A 331 -10.80 -14.53 -14.85
C PHE A 331 -11.75 -15.28 -13.89
N GLY A 332 -12.45 -16.31 -14.38
CA GLY A 332 -13.29 -17.19 -13.56
C GLY A 332 -12.54 -17.92 -12.44
N GLN A 333 -11.28 -18.32 -12.63
CA GLN A 333 -10.45 -18.92 -11.58
C GLN A 333 -10.09 -17.91 -10.50
N ILE A 334 -9.80 -16.65 -10.89
CA ILE A 334 -9.51 -15.57 -9.95
C ILE A 334 -10.76 -15.25 -9.12
N VAL A 335 -11.92 -15.14 -9.77
CA VAL A 335 -13.21 -14.92 -9.09
C VAL A 335 -13.53 -16.09 -8.15
N ALA A 336 -13.35 -17.33 -8.59
CA ALA A 336 -13.56 -18.51 -7.75
C ALA A 336 -12.61 -18.54 -6.54
N LEU A 337 -11.34 -18.14 -6.73
CA LEU A 337 -10.37 -18.01 -5.64
C LEU A 337 -10.81 -16.97 -4.62
N ILE A 338 -11.26 -15.79 -5.07
CA ILE A 338 -11.74 -14.72 -4.20
C ILE A 338 -13.00 -15.17 -3.45
N GLN A 339 -13.97 -15.78 -4.13
CA GLN A 339 -15.18 -16.32 -3.50
C GLN A 339 -14.84 -17.36 -2.43
N LYS A 340 -13.87 -18.23 -2.70
CA LYS A 340 -13.40 -19.25 -1.75
C LYS A 340 -12.73 -18.61 -0.52
N ILE A 341 -11.93 -17.56 -0.70
CA ILE A 341 -11.28 -16.82 0.40
C ILE A 341 -12.35 -16.14 1.27
N ILE A 342 -13.33 -15.49 0.66
CA ILE A 342 -14.42 -14.81 1.37
C ILE A 342 -15.28 -15.84 2.13
N GLY A 343 -15.61 -16.97 1.51
CA GLY A 343 -16.45 -18.00 2.12
C GLY A 343 -15.79 -18.76 3.28
N GLN A 344 -14.46 -18.82 3.37
CA GLN A 344 -13.78 -19.44 4.52
C GLN A 344 -13.87 -18.61 5.80
N GLU A 345 -14.01 -17.29 5.69
CA GLU A 345 -14.04 -16.40 6.86
C GLU A 345 -15.33 -16.56 7.69
N ASP A 346 -16.44 -16.98 7.07
CA ASP A 346 -17.72 -17.19 7.75
C ASP A 346 -17.78 -18.48 8.60
N GLN A 347 -16.78 -19.37 8.48
CA GLN A 347 -16.76 -20.65 9.21
C GLN A 347 -15.88 -20.65 10.48
N SER A 348 -15.21 -19.54 10.81
CA SER A 348 -14.29 -19.42 11.97
C SER A 348 -14.79 -18.48 13.07
#